data_AF-A0AAE6IUW0-F1
#
_entry.id   AF-A0AAE6IUW0-F1
#
_cell.length_a   1.000
_cell.length_b   1.000
_cell.length_c   1.000
_cell.angle_alpha   90.00
_cell.angle_beta   90.00
_cell.angle_gamma   90.00
#
_symmetry.space_group_name_H-M   'P 1'
#
loop_
_entity.id
_entity.type
_entity.pdbx_description
1 polymer ?
#
loop_
_entity_poly.entity_id
_entity_poly.type
_entity_poly.pdbx_seq_one_letter_code
_entity_poly.pdbx_strand_id
1 'polypeptide(L)'
;MAMTMPALGKALEDLTKAYNDLKKELKDNGGMHNALFLAVEKSLKAVQAAVSVDDFITGQKEKVLTDSTPVSLQGFVQTVKDEDGFILVANGLDVFKTGTRYGISSDFRATTYVMPDYAQIVCMSNKRGVLSESDKIQAMANGSISLEFLYEPDAPDEEISLNFVVGNNEGEYKGEVEWSNIKIETISFEFSQNQKEMAQKALDAHVEKTEHYHNVIRNKNGSIAVPNPQGDNEAANMKFVKEEIKAHLAELVDNAPEELDTLKELADALKANEDGMAAINTALTNRYTKTEADEAFIKKAAFALHGTTLEITL
;
A
#
# COMPACT_ATOMS: atom_id res chain seq x y z
N MET A 1 -1.25 -24.23 -10.71
CA MET A 1 -2.36 -23.24 -10.71
C MET A 1 -1.79 -21.94 -10.16
N ALA A 2 -1.81 -20.86 -10.94
CA ALA A 2 -1.39 -19.54 -10.46
C ALA A 2 -2.33 -19.12 -9.31
N MET A 3 -1.76 -18.70 -8.18
CA MET A 3 -2.55 -18.14 -7.08
C MET A 3 -3.25 -16.87 -7.57
N THR A 4 -4.53 -16.73 -7.27
CA THR A 4 -5.31 -15.53 -7.60
C THR A 4 -4.80 -14.35 -6.76
N MET A 5 -4.91 -13.12 -7.27
CA MET A 5 -4.54 -11.89 -6.53
C MET A 5 -5.05 -11.83 -5.07
N PRO A 6 -6.29 -12.26 -4.76
CA PRO A 6 -6.77 -12.36 -3.37
C PRO A 6 -6.02 -13.39 -2.51
N ALA A 7 -5.62 -14.52 -3.09
CA ALA A 7 -4.81 -15.52 -2.40
C ALA A 7 -3.39 -14.99 -2.12
N LEU A 8 -2.85 -14.18 -3.02
CA LEU A 8 -1.56 -13.51 -2.83
C LEU A 8 -1.62 -12.45 -1.71
N GLY A 9 -2.66 -11.62 -1.70
CA GLY A 9 -2.85 -10.60 -0.66
C GLY A 9 -2.98 -11.21 0.74
N LYS A 10 -3.79 -12.26 0.86
CA LYS A 10 -3.94 -13.00 2.11
C LYS A 10 -2.64 -13.68 2.56
N ALA A 11 -1.91 -14.29 1.63
CA ALA A 11 -0.62 -14.89 1.93
C ALA A 11 0.40 -13.86 2.42
N LEU A 12 0.39 -12.63 1.88
CA LEU A 12 1.29 -11.55 2.30
C LEU A 12 0.95 -11.02 3.69
N GLU A 13 -0.34 -10.90 4.00
CA GLU A 13 -0.83 -10.48 5.32
C GLU A 13 -0.51 -11.52 6.39
N ASP A 14 -0.78 -12.79 6.11
CA ASP A 14 -0.43 -13.91 6.99
C ASP A 14 1.09 -13.98 7.25
N LEU A 15 1.90 -13.74 6.21
CA LEU A 15 3.36 -13.67 6.32
C LEU A 15 3.83 -12.49 7.18
N THR A 16 3.20 -11.33 7.01
CA THR A 16 3.53 -10.10 7.77
C THR A 16 3.18 -10.26 9.25
N LYS A 17 2.05 -10.92 9.54
CA LYS A 17 1.61 -11.21 10.90
C LYS A 17 2.54 -12.21 11.58
N ALA A 18 2.88 -13.30 10.88
CA ALA A 18 3.85 -14.29 11.35
C ALA A 18 5.22 -13.65 11.63
N TYR A 19 5.69 -12.72 10.78
CA TYR A 19 6.93 -11.99 10.99
C TYR A 19 6.92 -11.14 12.27
N ASN A 20 5.82 -10.44 12.54
CA ASN A 20 5.70 -9.59 13.72
C ASN A 20 5.56 -10.39 15.02
N ASP A 21 4.85 -11.51 14.98
CA ASP A 21 4.71 -12.43 16.12
C ASP A 21 6.06 -13.08 16.45
N LEU A 22 6.81 -13.53 15.42
CA LEU A 22 8.16 -14.06 15.57
C LEU A 22 9.12 -13.00 16.13
N LYS A 23 9.05 -11.75 15.64
CA LYS A 23 9.86 -10.63 16.16
C LYS A 23 9.62 -10.37 17.65
N LYS A 24 8.39 -10.60 18.13
CA LYS A 24 8.01 -10.43 19.53
C LYS A 24 8.56 -11.58 20.38
N GLU A 25 8.42 -12.83 19.95
CA GLU A 25 8.97 -14.02 20.62
C GLU A 25 10.51 -14.00 20.71
N LEU A 26 11.19 -13.50 19.67
CA LEU A 26 12.66 -13.46 19.60
C LEU A 26 13.27 -12.33 20.44
N LYS A 27 12.48 -11.35 20.88
CA LYS A 27 12.93 -10.28 21.77
C LYS A 27 13.16 -10.77 23.21
N ASP A 28 12.53 -11.88 23.57
CA ASP A 28 12.54 -12.43 24.93
C ASP A 28 13.60 -13.55 25.12
N ASN A 29 14.18 -14.11 24.05
CA ASN A 29 15.18 -15.19 24.10
C ASN A 29 16.48 -14.83 23.33
N GLY A 30 17.54 -14.50 24.06
CA GLY A 30 18.72 -13.76 23.58
C GLY A 30 19.51 -14.29 22.36
N GLY A 31 20.27 -13.36 21.76
CA GLY A 31 21.48 -13.58 20.96
C GLY A 31 21.34 -14.31 19.62
N MET A 32 21.12 -15.63 19.66
CA MET A 32 21.19 -16.52 18.48
C MET A 32 19.99 -16.34 17.53
N HIS A 33 18.84 -15.99 18.11
CA HIS A 33 17.58 -15.72 17.44
C HIS A 33 17.59 -14.43 16.60
N ASN A 34 18.37 -13.43 17.01
CA ASN A 34 18.55 -12.18 16.27
C ASN A 34 19.32 -12.39 14.95
N ALA A 35 20.25 -13.34 14.90
CA ALA A 35 21.02 -13.64 13.68
C ALA A 35 20.15 -14.35 12.61
N LEU A 36 19.29 -15.29 13.03
CA LEU A 36 18.28 -15.90 12.17
C LEU A 36 17.26 -14.87 11.68
N PHE A 37 16.82 -13.96 12.56
CA PHE A 37 15.93 -12.87 12.19
C PHE A 37 16.55 -11.94 11.14
N LEU A 38 17.81 -11.51 11.32
CA LEU A 38 18.52 -10.70 10.35
C LEU A 38 18.74 -11.42 9.01
N ALA A 39 18.95 -12.75 9.04
CA ALA A 39 19.05 -13.55 7.82
C ALA A 39 17.71 -13.65 7.08
N VAL A 40 16.60 -13.81 7.82
CA VAL A 40 15.23 -13.80 7.26
C VAL A 40 14.88 -12.41 6.76
N GLU A 41 15.17 -11.33 7.50
CA GLU A 41 14.94 -9.94 7.09
C GLU A 41 15.75 -9.59 5.83
N LYS A 42 17.00 -10.04 5.75
CA LYS A 42 17.85 -9.89 4.55
C LYS A 42 17.28 -10.66 3.36
N SER A 43 16.79 -11.88 3.59
CA SER A 43 16.14 -12.69 2.55
C SER A 43 14.81 -12.07 2.10
N LEU A 44 14.02 -11.53 3.03
CA LEU A 44 12.76 -10.85 2.75
C LEU A 44 12.99 -9.56 1.97
N LYS A 45 13.97 -8.73 2.36
CA LYS A 45 14.37 -7.54 1.61
C LYS A 45 14.89 -7.90 0.21
N ALA A 46 15.62 -9.01 0.07
CA ALA A 46 16.06 -9.49 -1.24
C ALA A 46 14.87 -9.93 -2.13
N VAL A 47 13.84 -10.56 -1.56
CA VAL A 47 12.61 -10.93 -2.27
C VAL A 47 11.73 -9.71 -2.57
N GLN A 48 11.63 -8.75 -1.67
CA GLN A 48 10.86 -7.52 -1.85
C GLN A 48 11.49 -6.59 -2.90
N ALA A 49 12.82 -6.63 -3.06
CA ALA A 49 13.52 -6.01 -4.18
C ALA A 49 13.33 -6.74 -5.52
N ALA A 50 12.86 -8.00 -5.49
CA ALA A 50 12.60 -8.80 -6.69
C ALA A 50 11.16 -8.69 -7.20
N VAL A 51 10.23 -8.19 -6.38
CA VAL A 51 8.83 -7.96 -6.77
C VAL A 51 8.63 -6.48 -7.09
N SER A 52 8.54 -6.15 -8.38
CA SER A 52 8.29 -4.80 -8.90
C SER A 52 6.79 -4.54 -9.05
N VAL A 53 6.36 -3.27 -9.00
CA VAL A 53 5.00 -2.87 -9.41
C VAL A 53 4.69 -3.35 -10.85
N ASP A 54 5.73 -3.42 -11.68
CA ASP A 54 5.67 -3.97 -13.04
C ASP A 54 5.21 -5.44 -13.09
N ASP A 55 5.45 -6.23 -12.04
CA ASP A 55 5.02 -7.65 -11.99
C ASP A 55 3.49 -7.79 -11.84
N PHE A 56 2.81 -6.70 -11.48
CA PHE A 56 1.36 -6.65 -11.33
C PHE A 56 0.65 -6.00 -12.53
N ILE A 57 1.39 -5.47 -13.50
CA ILE A 57 0.81 -4.92 -14.73
C ILE A 57 0.46 -6.09 -15.65
N THR A 58 -0.82 -6.23 -15.96
CA THR A 58 -1.31 -7.26 -16.88
C THR A 58 -1.10 -6.84 -18.33
N GLY A 59 -0.57 -7.74 -19.15
CA GLY A 59 -0.36 -7.51 -20.58
C GLY A 59 1.06 -7.87 -21.02
N GLN A 60 1.35 -7.71 -22.30
CA GLN A 60 2.71 -7.82 -22.82
C GLN A 60 3.37 -6.44 -22.78
N LYS A 61 4.66 -6.42 -22.47
CA LYS A 61 5.50 -5.23 -22.62
C LYS A 61 5.57 -4.88 -24.11
N GLU A 62 5.45 -3.60 -24.40
CA GLU A 62 5.55 -3.04 -25.74
C GLU A 62 7.00 -2.65 -26.04
N LYS A 63 7.35 -2.73 -27.32
CA LYS A 63 8.68 -2.34 -27.80
C LYS A 63 8.82 -0.83 -27.74
N VAL A 64 9.82 -0.33 -27.03
CA VAL A 64 10.17 1.08 -26.93
C VAL A 64 11.52 1.30 -27.62
N LEU A 65 11.52 2.22 -28.59
CA LEU A 65 12.71 2.67 -29.31
C LEU A 65 13.18 3.99 -28.70
N THR A 66 14.43 4.03 -28.23
CA THR A 66 15.05 5.25 -27.70
C THR A 66 16.22 5.63 -28.60
N ASP A 67 16.17 6.83 -29.18
CA ASP A 67 17.25 7.32 -30.03
C ASP A 67 18.57 7.37 -29.26
N SER A 68 19.56 6.68 -29.82
CA SER A 68 20.92 6.56 -29.31
C SER A 68 21.93 6.88 -30.41
N THR A 69 21.50 7.59 -31.46
CA THR A 69 22.32 7.91 -32.63
C THR A 69 23.45 8.84 -32.21
N PRO A 70 24.73 8.45 -32.38
CA PRO A 70 25.85 9.30 -32.04
C PRO A 70 25.88 10.52 -32.96
N VAL A 71 26.37 11.64 -32.43
CA VAL A 71 26.46 12.91 -33.18
C VAL A 71 27.29 12.75 -34.46
N SER A 72 28.28 11.85 -34.47
CA SER A 72 29.10 11.54 -35.64
C SER A 72 28.32 10.96 -36.82
N LEU A 73 27.12 10.42 -36.59
CA LEU A 73 26.24 9.89 -37.63
C LEU A 73 25.12 10.86 -38.03
N GLN A 74 24.97 12.00 -37.34
CA GLN A 74 23.96 12.99 -37.72
C GLN A 74 24.31 13.64 -39.07
N GLY A 75 23.44 13.48 -40.06
CA GLY A 75 23.68 13.97 -41.42
C GLY A 75 24.78 13.20 -42.16
N PHE A 76 25.22 12.06 -41.63
CA PHE A 76 26.17 11.19 -42.31
C PHE A 76 25.54 10.64 -43.60
N VAL A 77 26.30 10.72 -44.68
CA VAL A 77 25.93 10.23 -46.01
C VAL A 77 27.12 9.48 -46.59
N GLN A 78 26.90 8.29 -47.11
CA GLN A 78 27.93 7.48 -47.75
C GLN A 78 27.42 6.93 -49.07
N THR A 79 28.14 7.21 -50.16
CA THR A 79 27.91 6.57 -51.45
C THR A 79 28.77 5.33 -51.56
N VAL A 80 28.14 4.20 -51.89
CA VAL A 80 28.82 2.95 -52.25
C VAL A 80 28.74 2.76 -53.76
N LYS A 81 29.80 2.21 -54.33
CA LYS A 81 29.88 1.87 -55.74
C LYS A 81 29.97 0.37 -55.89
N ASP A 82 29.27 -0.17 -56.89
CA ASP A 82 29.16 -1.59 -57.15
C ASP A 82 28.75 -2.34 -55.87
N GLU A 83 29.33 -3.51 -55.57
CA GLU A 83 28.97 -4.37 -54.43
C GLU A 83 29.81 -4.10 -53.17
N ASP A 84 30.69 -3.09 -53.18
CA ASP A 84 31.72 -2.91 -52.15
C ASP A 84 31.13 -2.61 -50.75
N GLY A 85 29.90 -2.10 -50.68
CA GLY A 85 29.24 -1.74 -49.42
C GLY A 85 30.04 -0.72 -48.59
N PHE A 86 29.62 -0.47 -47.34
CA PHE A 86 30.47 0.19 -46.35
C PHE A 86 30.23 -0.36 -44.95
N ILE A 87 31.21 -0.14 -44.06
CA ILE A 87 31.25 -0.74 -42.73
C ILE A 87 31.29 0.35 -41.67
N LEU A 88 30.42 0.23 -40.68
CA LEU A 88 30.52 0.96 -39.41
C LEU A 88 31.00 0.00 -38.32
N VAL A 89 32.16 0.28 -37.74
CA VAL A 89 32.71 -0.49 -36.62
C VAL A 89 32.08 -0.02 -35.32
N ALA A 90 31.44 -0.92 -34.57
CA ALA A 90 30.70 -0.59 -33.35
C ALA A 90 31.57 0.10 -32.29
N ASN A 91 32.80 -0.38 -32.10
CA ASN A 91 33.76 0.19 -31.14
C ASN A 91 34.13 1.65 -31.46
N GLY A 92 34.02 2.07 -32.72
CA GLY A 92 34.29 3.45 -33.15
C GLY A 92 33.14 4.43 -32.85
N LEU A 93 31.97 3.93 -32.44
CA LEU A 93 30.77 4.75 -32.25
C LEU A 93 30.49 5.12 -30.78
N ASP A 94 31.07 4.40 -29.82
CA ASP A 94 30.89 4.64 -28.36
C ASP A 94 29.41 4.72 -27.90
N VAL A 95 28.53 3.99 -28.57
CA VAL A 95 27.08 3.91 -28.24
C VAL A 95 26.64 2.54 -27.76
N PHE A 96 27.43 1.51 -28.06
CA PHE A 96 27.06 0.12 -27.82
C PHE A 96 27.47 -0.33 -26.42
N LYS A 97 26.51 -0.90 -25.69
CA LYS A 97 26.71 -1.47 -24.35
C LYS A 97 26.39 -2.95 -24.38
N THR A 98 27.28 -3.77 -23.83
CA THR A 98 27.09 -5.22 -23.72
C THR A 98 25.75 -5.57 -23.06
N GLY A 99 25.03 -6.52 -23.65
CA GLY A 99 23.72 -6.97 -23.18
C GLY A 99 22.55 -6.08 -23.62
N THR A 100 22.79 -5.08 -24.48
CA THR A 100 21.75 -4.15 -24.94
C THR A 100 21.29 -4.50 -26.35
N ARG A 101 19.97 -4.48 -26.60
CA ARG A 101 19.41 -4.65 -27.94
C ARG A 101 19.37 -3.31 -28.67
N TYR A 102 19.74 -3.34 -29.94
CA TYR A 102 19.75 -2.17 -30.81
C TYR A 102 18.95 -2.40 -32.07
N GLY A 103 18.29 -1.35 -32.52
CA GLY A 103 17.71 -1.20 -33.85
C GLY A 103 18.59 -0.25 -34.65
N ILE A 104 18.97 -0.66 -35.85
CA ILE A 104 19.69 0.15 -36.82
C ILE A 104 18.74 0.39 -37.98
N SER A 105 18.60 1.65 -38.41
CA SER A 105 17.89 1.96 -39.65
C SER A 105 18.71 2.88 -40.53
N SER A 106 18.49 2.80 -41.84
CA SER A 106 19.07 3.74 -42.79
C SER A 106 18.16 3.86 -44.01
N ASP A 107 18.17 5.04 -44.59
CA ASP A 107 17.62 5.26 -45.91
C ASP A 107 18.69 4.99 -46.96
N PHE A 108 18.27 4.49 -48.12
CA PHE A 108 19.13 4.29 -49.28
C PHE A 108 18.48 4.84 -50.54
N ARG A 109 19.29 5.30 -51.49
CA ARG A 109 18.85 5.83 -52.79
C ARG A 109 19.84 5.46 -53.88
N ALA A 110 19.36 4.78 -54.92
CA ALA A 110 20.15 4.57 -56.13
C ALA A 110 20.34 5.92 -56.85
N THR A 111 21.60 6.30 -57.09
CA THR A 111 21.96 7.55 -57.78
C THR A 111 22.23 7.34 -59.26
N THR A 112 22.23 6.07 -59.70
CA THR A 112 22.43 5.65 -61.09
C THR A 112 21.16 4.99 -61.65
N TYR A 113 21.12 4.78 -62.97
CA TYR A 113 19.99 4.11 -63.62
C TYR A 113 19.96 2.59 -63.32
N VAL A 114 21.09 2.02 -62.90
CA VAL A 114 21.19 0.60 -62.54
C VAL A 114 20.80 0.45 -61.06
N MET A 115 19.62 -0.12 -60.82
CA MET A 115 19.14 -0.42 -59.48
C MET A 115 19.65 -1.79 -59.04
N PRO A 116 20.08 -1.95 -57.78
CA PRO A 116 20.38 -3.28 -57.24
C PRO A 116 19.08 -4.07 -57.08
N ASP A 117 19.17 -5.40 -57.02
CA ASP A 117 18.00 -6.22 -56.66
C ASP A 117 17.65 -6.08 -55.18
N TYR A 118 18.65 -5.91 -54.31
CA TYR A 118 18.44 -5.78 -52.88
C TYR A 118 19.39 -4.79 -52.20
N ALA A 119 18.91 -4.26 -51.08
CA ALA A 119 19.72 -3.64 -50.04
C ALA A 119 19.60 -4.46 -48.74
N GLN A 120 20.68 -4.49 -47.95
CA GLN A 120 20.72 -5.23 -46.68
C GLN A 120 21.65 -4.56 -45.66
N ILE A 121 21.30 -4.66 -44.38
CA ILE A 121 22.23 -4.39 -43.27
C ILE A 121 22.58 -5.73 -42.61
N VAL A 122 23.87 -6.00 -42.46
CA VAL A 122 24.40 -7.22 -41.85
C VAL A 122 25.22 -6.83 -40.63
N CYS A 123 24.86 -7.36 -39.46
CA CYS A 123 25.69 -7.28 -38.27
C CYS A 123 26.67 -8.46 -38.26
N MET A 124 27.96 -8.17 -38.21
CA MET A 124 29.04 -9.14 -38.24
C MET A 124 29.94 -9.04 -37.02
N SER A 125 30.53 -10.17 -36.66
CA SER A 125 31.64 -10.31 -35.74
C SER A 125 32.88 -10.73 -36.52
N ASN A 126 34.03 -10.11 -36.21
CA ASN A 126 35.32 -10.51 -36.77
C ASN A 126 35.78 -11.92 -36.33
N LYS A 127 35.11 -12.53 -35.34
CA LYS A 127 35.42 -13.88 -34.82
C LYS A 127 34.34 -14.91 -35.13
N ARG A 128 33.07 -14.50 -35.06
CA ARG A 128 31.91 -15.40 -35.17
C ARG A 128 31.23 -15.37 -36.53
N GLY A 129 31.56 -14.39 -37.38
CA GLY A 129 30.87 -14.18 -38.66
C GLY A 129 29.56 -13.43 -38.47
N VAL A 130 28.52 -13.78 -39.22
CA VAL A 130 27.22 -13.08 -39.17
C VAL A 130 26.53 -13.30 -37.82
N LEU A 131 26.13 -12.21 -37.17
CA LEU A 131 25.35 -12.23 -35.92
C LEU A 131 23.86 -11.99 -36.16
N SER A 132 23.51 -11.12 -37.11
CA SER A 132 22.12 -10.80 -37.47
C SER A 132 22.07 -10.15 -38.85
N GLU A 133 20.95 -10.28 -39.56
CA GLU A 133 20.74 -9.72 -40.89
C GLU A 133 19.34 -9.11 -40.98
N SER A 134 19.22 -7.98 -41.68
CA SER A 134 17.91 -7.47 -42.07
C SER A 134 17.33 -8.35 -43.17
N ASP A 135 16.02 -8.27 -43.36
CA ASP A 135 15.41 -8.75 -44.61
C ASP A 135 16.09 -8.06 -45.80
N LYS A 136 16.28 -8.80 -46.89
CA LYS A 136 16.67 -8.23 -48.17
C LYS A 136 15.48 -7.44 -48.71
N ILE A 137 15.61 -6.12 -48.74
CA ILE A 137 14.55 -5.26 -49.29
C ILE A 137 14.81 -5.09 -50.77
N GLN A 138 13.78 -5.36 -51.59
CA GLN A 138 13.85 -5.10 -53.02
C GLN A 138 14.20 -3.63 -53.24
N ALA A 139 15.37 -3.37 -53.84
CA ALA A 139 15.82 -2.01 -53.99
C ALA A 139 15.05 -1.32 -55.13
N MET A 140 14.27 -0.31 -54.74
CA MET A 140 13.69 0.67 -55.65
C MET A 140 14.67 1.83 -55.82
N ALA A 141 14.27 2.89 -56.55
CA ALA A 141 15.08 4.11 -56.65
C ALA A 141 15.48 4.67 -55.26
N ASN A 142 14.63 4.49 -54.25
CA ASN A 142 14.89 4.81 -52.85
C ASN A 142 14.09 3.91 -51.92
N GLY A 143 14.59 3.70 -50.71
CA GLY A 143 13.94 2.89 -49.69
C GLY A 143 14.52 3.13 -48.30
N SER A 144 13.97 2.42 -47.30
CA SER A 144 14.45 2.42 -45.93
C SER A 144 14.56 0.98 -45.46
N ILE A 145 15.59 0.70 -44.66
CA ILE A 145 15.89 -0.65 -44.17
C ILE A 145 16.23 -0.60 -42.69
N SER A 146 15.91 -1.69 -41.98
CA SER A 146 16.14 -1.81 -40.55
C SER A 146 16.65 -3.19 -40.16
N LEU A 147 17.54 -3.22 -39.17
CA LEU A 147 18.11 -4.41 -38.56
C LEU A 147 17.95 -4.32 -37.03
N GLU A 148 17.59 -5.43 -36.39
CA GLU A 148 17.65 -5.57 -34.95
C GLU A 148 18.71 -6.60 -34.55
N PHE A 149 19.48 -6.30 -33.50
CA PHE A 149 20.46 -7.24 -32.97
C PHE A 149 20.73 -7.00 -31.47
N LEU A 150 21.23 -8.05 -30.79
CA LEU A 150 21.75 -7.96 -29.43
C LEU A 150 23.25 -7.70 -29.50
N TYR A 151 23.72 -6.61 -28.89
CA TYR A 151 25.16 -6.35 -28.79
C TYR A 151 25.74 -7.10 -27.61
N GLU A 152 26.39 -8.22 -27.88
CA GLU A 152 27.01 -9.10 -26.88
C GLU A 152 28.31 -9.70 -27.43
N PRO A 153 29.46 -8.99 -27.27
CA PRO A 153 30.77 -9.54 -27.57
C PRO A 153 31.12 -10.69 -26.62
N ASP A 154 31.58 -11.81 -27.15
CA ASP A 154 32.00 -13.01 -26.41
C ASP A 154 33.45 -12.88 -25.89
N ALA A 155 34.23 -11.94 -26.43
CA ALA A 155 35.59 -11.64 -25.99
C ALA A 155 35.88 -10.12 -26.02
N PRO A 156 36.77 -9.61 -25.14
CA PRO A 156 37.10 -8.18 -25.09
C PRO A 156 37.69 -7.59 -26.37
N ASP A 157 38.31 -8.43 -27.20
CA ASP A 157 38.93 -8.09 -28.48
C ASP A 157 38.07 -8.50 -29.69
N GLU A 158 36.82 -8.93 -29.44
CA GLU A 158 35.84 -9.13 -30.52
C GLU A 158 35.34 -7.77 -31.02
N GLU A 159 35.37 -7.60 -32.34
CA GLU A 159 34.86 -6.41 -33.01
C GLU A 159 33.57 -6.75 -33.72
N ILE A 160 32.51 -6.00 -33.39
CA ILE A 160 31.22 -6.08 -34.05
C ILE A 160 31.12 -4.93 -35.06
N SER A 161 30.67 -5.22 -36.27
CA SER A 161 30.50 -4.25 -37.35
C SER A 161 29.10 -4.31 -37.97
N LEU A 162 28.66 -3.18 -38.52
CA LEU A 162 27.43 -3.05 -39.28
C LEU A 162 27.81 -2.81 -40.74
N ASN A 163 27.48 -3.75 -41.60
CA ASN A 163 27.80 -3.72 -43.02
C ASN A 163 26.55 -3.35 -43.81
N PHE A 164 26.63 -2.28 -44.58
CA PHE A 164 25.57 -1.79 -45.44
C PHE A 164 25.89 -2.20 -46.87
N VAL A 165 25.12 -3.13 -47.41
CA VAL A 165 25.43 -3.81 -48.67
C VAL A 165 24.27 -3.71 -49.66
N VAL A 166 24.63 -3.72 -50.94
CA VAL A 166 23.70 -3.78 -52.07
C VAL A 166 24.20 -4.84 -53.04
N GLY A 167 23.29 -5.44 -53.82
CA GLY A 167 23.70 -6.45 -54.79
C GLY A 167 22.55 -6.94 -55.65
N ASN A 168 22.88 -7.86 -56.56
CA ASN A 168 21.92 -8.56 -57.42
C ASN A 168 21.74 -10.01 -56.96
N ASN A 169 20.57 -10.58 -57.22
CA ASN A 169 20.34 -12.02 -57.01
C ASN A 169 21.07 -12.86 -58.06
N GLU A 170 21.24 -12.31 -59.27
CA GLU A 170 21.98 -12.92 -60.36
C GLU A 170 22.96 -11.92 -60.99
N GLY A 171 24.21 -12.34 -61.17
CA GLY A 171 25.26 -11.51 -61.76
C GLY A 171 25.82 -10.45 -60.80
N GLU A 172 26.70 -9.61 -61.33
CA GLU A 172 27.35 -8.53 -60.58
C GLU A 172 26.54 -7.23 -60.66
N TYR A 173 26.38 -6.55 -59.53
CA TYR A 173 25.81 -5.22 -59.49
C TYR A 173 26.88 -4.15 -59.83
N LYS A 174 26.54 -3.28 -60.80
CA LYS A 174 27.38 -2.16 -61.25
C LYS A 174 26.59 -0.85 -61.23
N GLY A 175 26.69 -0.11 -60.14
CA GLY A 175 25.95 1.13 -59.93
C GLY A 175 26.40 1.88 -58.68
N GLU A 176 25.66 2.91 -58.31
CA GLU A 176 25.92 3.69 -57.10
C GLU A 176 24.66 3.82 -56.25
N VAL A 177 24.83 3.62 -54.95
CA VAL A 177 23.79 3.78 -53.94
C VAL A 177 24.30 4.69 -52.83
N GLU A 178 23.52 5.72 -52.54
CA GLU A 178 23.73 6.62 -51.42
C GLU A 178 22.96 6.11 -50.20
N TRP A 179 23.64 6.00 -49.07
CA TRP A 179 23.06 5.69 -47.76
C TRP A 179 23.05 6.95 -46.90
N SER A 180 21.95 7.19 -46.21
CA SER A 180 21.74 8.38 -45.39
C SER A 180 20.77 8.10 -44.24
N ASN A 181 20.58 9.08 -43.34
CA ASN A 181 19.65 8.97 -42.21
C ASN A 181 19.90 7.72 -41.35
N ILE A 182 21.18 7.39 -41.12
CA ILE A 182 21.55 6.27 -40.26
C ILE A 182 21.12 6.59 -38.83
N LYS A 183 20.26 5.75 -38.28
CA LYS A 183 19.74 5.85 -36.92
C LYS A 183 20.13 4.62 -36.11
N ILE A 184 20.53 4.85 -34.87
CA ILE A 184 20.81 3.80 -33.89
C ILE A 184 19.87 4.03 -32.72
N GLU A 185 19.04 3.04 -32.42
CA GLU A 185 18.06 3.13 -31.35
C GLU A 185 18.26 1.98 -30.37
N THR A 186 18.23 2.28 -29.07
CA THR A 186 18.16 1.24 -28.05
C THR A 186 16.75 0.67 -28.02
N ILE A 187 16.64 -0.66 -28.00
CA ILE A 187 15.37 -1.37 -27.90
C ILE A 187 15.19 -1.84 -26.45
N SER A 188 14.16 -1.33 -25.80
CA SER A 188 13.69 -1.84 -24.52
C SER A 188 12.25 -2.34 -24.65
N PHE A 189 11.82 -3.13 -23.67
CA PHE A 189 10.45 -3.58 -23.57
C PHE A 189 9.88 -3.05 -22.26
N GLU A 190 8.88 -2.19 -22.35
CA GLU A 190 8.24 -1.54 -21.20
C GLU A 190 6.73 -1.67 -21.28
N PHE A 191 6.03 -1.53 -20.16
CA PHE A 191 4.57 -1.38 -20.19
C PHE A 191 4.20 0.01 -20.73
N SER A 192 3.17 0.07 -21.58
CA SER A 192 2.68 1.34 -22.12
C SER A 192 2.09 2.23 -21.03
N GLN A 193 2.00 3.53 -21.31
CA GLN A 193 1.40 4.47 -20.36
C GLN A 193 -0.03 4.11 -20.02
N ASN A 194 -0.82 3.66 -21.00
CA ASN A 194 -2.18 3.18 -20.75
C ASN A 194 -2.19 1.94 -19.84
N GLN A 195 -1.29 0.98 -20.02
CA GLN A 195 -1.18 -0.18 -19.12
C GLN A 195 -0.81 0.24 -17.70
N LYS A 196 0.14 1.17 -17.56
CA LYS A 196 0.54 1.75 -16.26
C LYS A 196 -0.62 2.50 -15.61
N GLU A 197 -1.35 3.32 -16.37
CA GLU A 197 -2.54 4.05 -15.93
C GLU A 197 -3.70 3.11 -15.59
N MET A 198 -3.92 2.04 -16.34
CA MET A 198 -4.93 1.02 -16.04
C MET A 198 -4.57 0.23 -14.79
N ALA A 199 -3.30 -0.10 -14.60
CA ALA A 199 -2.82 -0.75 -13.37
C ALA A 199 -2.98 0.19 -12.18
N GLN A 200 -2.63 1.48 -12.34
CA GLN A 200 -2.85 2.49 -11.31
C GLN A 200 -4.34 2.68 -11.03
N LYS A 201 -5.19 2.74 -12.06
CA LYS A 201 -6.65 2.82 -11.90
C LYS A 201 -7.24 1.56 -11.29
N ALA A 202 -6.69 0.39 -11.57
CA ALA A 202 -7.11 -0.86 -10.95
C ALA A 202 -6.66 -0.93 -9.49
N LEU A 203 -5.47 -0.41 -9.17
CA LEU A 203 -4.99 -0.24 -7.81
C LEU A 203 -5.86 0.77 -7.06
N ASP A 204 -6.12 1.94 -7.65
CA ASP A 204 -7.00 2.97 -7.12
C ASP A 204 -8.41 2.42 -6.96
N ALA A 205 -8.97 1.73 -7.95
CA ALA A 205 -10.28 1.07 -7.85
C ALA A 205 -10.29 -0.10 -6.86
N HIS A 206 -9.15 -0.72 -6.56
CA HIS A 206 -9.04 -1.75 -5.53
C HIS A 206 -8.96 -1.13 -4.13
N VAL A 207 -8.21 -0.03 -3.99
CA VAL A 207 -8.15 0.82 -2.81
C VAL A 207 -9.52 1.49 -2.56
N GLU A 208 -10.20 1.90 -3.62
CA GLU A 208 -11.54 2.50 -3.64
C GLU A 208 -12.66 1.46 -3.65
N LYS A 209 -12.38 0.17 -3.90
CA LYS A 209 -13.28 -0.95 -3.60
C LYS A 209 -13.35 -1.11 -2.10
N THR A 210 -14.04 -0.16 -1.50
CA THR A 210 -14.78 -0.28 -0.25
C THR A 210 -15.95 -1.24 -0.46
N GLU A 211 -15.68 -2.52 -0.72
CA GLU A 211 -16.45 -3.49 0.05
C GLU A 211 -16.01 -3.28 1.49
N HIS A 212 -16.97 -2.90 2.34
CA HIS A 212 -16.74 -2.50 3.72
C HIS A 212 -15.74 -3.43 4.44
N TYR A 213 -14.46 -3.02 4.52
CA TYR A 213 -13.77 -3.19 5.78
C TYR A 213 -14.62 -2.42 6.78
N HIS A 214 -14.95 -3.08 7.89
CA HIS A 214 -15.70 -2.50 8.99
C HIS A 214 -14.90 -1.32 9.56
N ASN A 215 -15.14 -0.18 8.91
CA ASN A 215 -15.01 1.23 9.21
C ASN A 215 -13.97 1.69 10.25
N VAL A 216 -12.73 1.91 9.80
CA VAL A 216 -11.78 2.74 10.55
C VAL A 216 -11.03 3.72 9.64
N ILE A 217 -11.47 4.99 9.63
CA ILE A 217 -10.85 6.10 8.89
C ILE A 217 -9.87 6.80 9.83
N ARG A 218 -8.56 6.85 9.51
CA ARG A 218 -7.62 7.65 10.33
C ARG A 218 -7.75 9.14 10.00
N ASN A 219 -7.89 9.99 11.01
CA ASN A 219 -7.88 11.44 10.90
C ASN A 219 -6.46 11.98 10.56
N LYS A 220 -6.35 13.27 10.24
CA LYS A 220 -5.10 13.97 9.85
C LYS A 220 -3.92 13.86 10.85
N ASN A 221 -4.16 13.34 12.05
CA ASN A 221 -3.13 13.09 13.06
C ASN A 221 -2.79 11.60 13.18
N GLY A 222 -3.27 10.75 12.26
CA GLY A 222 -3.08 9.30 12.26
C GLY A 222 -3.99 8.52 13.22
N SER A 223 -4.94 9.19 13.88
CA SER A 223 -5.83 8.58 14.87
C SER A 223 -7.10 8.04 14.23
N ILE A 224 -7.54 6.86 14.63
CA ILE A 224 -8.65 6.12 14.02
C ILE A 224 -10.01 6.72 14.41
N ALA A 225 -10.85 7.05 13.43
CA ALA A 225 -12.27 7.36 13.57
C ALA A 225 -13.09 6.11 13.24
N VAL A 226 -13.74 5.55 14.26
CA VAL A 226 -14.68 4.43 14.16
C VAL A 226 -16.11 5.01 14.18
N PRO A 227 -16.94 4.79 13.14
CA PRO A 227 -18.37 5.13 13.19
C PRO A 227 -19.11 4.40 14.29
N ASN A 228 -20.34 4.81 14.58
CA ASN A 228 -21.18 4.11 15.55
C ASN A 228 -21.56 2.72 15.00
N PRO A 229 -21.41 1.64 15.79
CA PRO A 229 -21.70 0.29 15.34
C PRO A 229 -23.19 0.14 14.99
N GLN A 230 -23.49 -0.61 13.92
CA GLN A 230 -24.86 -0.94 13.49
C GLN A 230 -25.28 -2.37 13.90
N GLY A 231 -24.34 -3.18 14.40
CA GLY A 231 -24.61 -4.54 14.89
C GLY A 231 -23.54 -5.01 15.89
N ASP A 232 -23.86 -6.09 16.61
CA ASP A 232 -23.10 -6.57 17.77
C ASP A 232 -21.68 -7.07 17.44
N ASN A 233 -21.42 -7.36 16.17
CA ASN A 233 -20.12 -7.86 15.70
C ASN A 233 -19.22 -6.73 15.17
N GLU A 234 -19.62 -5.47 15.31
CA GLU A 234 -18.88 -4.32 14.82
C GLU A 234 -17.96 -3.70 15.88
N ALA A 235 -16.85 -3.09 15.44
CA ALA A 235 -15.98 -2.33 16.31
C ALA A 235 -16.64 -1.00 16.73
N ALA A 236 -16.54 -0.62 18.00
CA ALA A 236 -17.11 0.61 18.54
C ALA A 236 -16.02 1.60 19.02
N ASN A 237 -16.22 2.90 18.79
CA ASN A 237 -15.34 3.90 19.41
C ASN A 237 -15.64 4.05 20.92
N MET A 238 -14.62 4.46 21.69
CA MET A 238 -14.72 4.63 23.15
C MET A 238 -15.78 5.66 23.58
N LYS A 239 -16.08 6.67 22.75
CA LYS A 239 -17.10 7.68 23.08
C LYS A 239 -18.51 7.05 23.01
N PHE A 240 -18.80 6.31 21.94
CA PHE A 240 -20.05 5.56 21.76
C PHE A 240 -20.27 4.57 22.91
N VAL A 241 -19.25 3.78 23.25
CA VAL A 241 -19.34 2.83 24.38
C VAL A 241 -19.65 3.55 25.69
N LYS A 242 -19.04 4.72 25.95
CA LYS A 242 -19.34 5.52 27.15
C LYS A 242 -20.76 6.09 27.16
N GLU A 243 -21.27 6.51 26.01
CA GLU A 243 -22.63 7.03 25.87
C GLU A 243 -23.66 5.91 26.08
N GLU A 244 -23.45 4.73 25.50
CA GLU A 244 -24.31 3.56 25.70
C GLU A 244 -24.30 3.05 27.13
N ILE A 245 -23.12 2.92 27.75
CA ILE A 245 -23.02 2.56 29.17
C ILE A 245 -23.79 3.58 30.04
N LYS A 246 -23.71 4.87 29.71
CA LYS A 246 -24.44 5.90 30.46
C LYS A 246 -25.95 5.77 30.27
N ALA A 247 -26.42 5.48 29.06
CA ALA A 247 -27.83 5.24 28.78
C ALA A 247 -28.35 4.02 29.53
N HIS A 248 -27.64 2.89 29.45
CA HIS A 248 -27.99 1.66 30.17
C HIS A 248 -27.95 1.84 31.69
N LEU A 249 -27.00 2.63 32.22
CA LEU A 249 -26.99 2.97 33.64
C LEU A 249 -28.18 3.83 34.03
N ALA A 250 -28.61 4.78 33.19
CA ALA A 250 -29.81 5.57 33.43
C ALA A 250 -31.05 4.67 33.41
N GLU A 251 -31.18 3.80 32.41
CA GLU A 251 -32.27 2.80 32.36
C GLU A 251 -32.23 1.84 33.54
N LEU A 252 -31.06 1.40 34.01
CA LEU A 252 -30.94 0.54 35.18
C LEU A 252 -31.32 1.29 36.47
N VAL A 253 -31.04 2.59 36.55
CA VAL A 253 -31.48 3.46 37.66
C VAL A 253 -32.99 3.67 37.59
N ASP A 254 -33.55 3.88 36.40
CA ASP A 254 -34.99 4.10 36.18
C ASP A 254 -35.80 2.80 36.35
N ASN A 255 -35.24 1.64 35.99
CA ASN A 255 -35.81 0.31 36.19
C ASN A 255 -35.29 -0.38 37.45
N ALA A 256 -34.63 0.37 38.35
CA ALA A 256 -34.25 -0.18 39.64
C ALA A 256 -35.51 -0.71 40.34
N PRO A 257 -35.42 -1.85 41.04
CA PRO A 257 -36.57 -2.44 41.72
C PRO A 257 -37.30 -1.41 42.57
N GLU A 258 -38.63 -1.50 42.65
CA GLU A 258 -39.47 -0.62 43.47
C GLU A 258 -38.95 -0.51 44.91
N GLU A 259 -38.22 -1.50 45.43
CA GLU A 259 -37.58 -1.45 46.75
C GLU A 259 -36.51 -0.33 46.89
N LEU A 260 -35.82 0.07 45.82
CA LEU A 260 -34.94 1.26 45.84
C LEU A 260 -35.76 2.56 45.80
N ASP A 261 -36.88 2.56 45.09
CA ASP A 261 -37.87 3.63 45.17
C ASP A 261 -38.45 3.71 46.58
N THR A 262 -38.66 2.59 47.29
CA THR A 262 -39.11 2.63 48.69
C THR A 262 -38.11 3.33 49.61
N LEU A 263 -36.80 3.23 49.38
CA LEU A 263 -35.82 3.97 50.19
C LEU A 263 -35.89 5.47 49.93
N LYS A 264 -36.13 5.87 48.66
CA LYS A 264 -36.35 7.27 48.28
C LYS A 264 -37.68 7.79 48.81
N GLU A 265 -38.76 7.04 48.67
CA GLU A 265 -40.10 7.34 49.19
C GLU A 265 -40.09 7.42 50.72
N LEU A 266 -39.38 6.53 51.42
CA LEU A 266 -39.23 6.59 52.88
C LEU A 266 -38.43 7.82 53.29
N ALA A 267 -37.37 8.19 52.56
CA ALA A 267 -36.60 9.41 52.83
C ALA A 267 -37.42 10.68 52.58
N ASP A 268 -38.20 10.71 51.50
CA ASP A 268 -39.07 11.82 51.15
C ASP A 268 -40.28 11.91 52.12
N ALA A 269 -40.86 10.78 52.55
CA ALA A 269 -41.90 10.71 53.58
C ALA A 269 -41.38 11.16 54.96
N LEU A 270 -40.14 10.81 55.31
CA LEU A 270 -39.51 11.25 56.56
C LEU A 270 -39.26 12.77 56.55
N LYS A 271 -38.83 13.32 55.40
CA LYS A 271 -38.69 14.79 55.21
C LYS A 271 -40.03 15.51 55.18
N ALA A 272 -41.03 14.98 54.49
CA ALA A 272 -42.38 15.57 54.45
C ALA A 272 -43.05 15.55 55.83
N ASN A 273 -42.69 14.58 56.68
CA ASN A 273 -43.13 14.48 58.06
C ASN A 273 -42.13 15.10 59.06
N GLU A 274 -41.40 16.14 58.65
CA GLU A 274 -40.50 16.92 59.51
C GLU A 274 -41.25 17.45 60.75
N ASP A 275 -42.51 17.88 60.57
CA ASP A 275 -43.38 18.32 61.67
C ASP A 275 -43.72 17.17 62.64
N GLY A 276 -43.96 15.96 62.14
CA GLY A 276 -44.19 14.79 62.99
C GLY A 276 -42.95 14.36 63.76
N MET A 277 -41.77 14.40 63.12
CA MET A 277 -40.48 14.16 63.78
C MET A 277 -40.19 15.21 64.85
N ALA A 278 -40.47 16.49 64.57
CA ALA A 278 -40.35 17.58 65.52
C ALA A 278 -41.37 17.44 66.67
N ALA A 279 -42.60 17.02 66.39
CA ALA A 279 -43.63 16.77 67.40
C ALA A 279 -43.26 15.59 68.30
N ILE A 280 -42.69 14.51 67.75
CA ILE A 280 -42.17 13.37 68.52
C ILE A 280 -41.00 13.83 69.41
N ASN A 281 -40.04 14.57 68.87
CA ASN A 281 -38.93 15.12 69.65
C ASN A 281 -39.41 16.08 70.74
N THR A 282 -40.42 16.91 70.46
CA THR A 282 -41.04 17.80 71.44
C THR A 282 -41.77 17.01 72.51
N ALA A 283 -42.53 15.97 72.15
CA ALA A 283 -43.21 15.10 73.10
C ALA A 283 -42.23 14.28 73.96
N LEU A 284 -41.09 13.87 73.40
CA LEU A 284 -39.99 13.23 74.13
C LEU A 284 -39.27 14.20 75.06
N THR A 285 -39.07 15.45 74.63
CA THR A 285 -38.46 16.51 75.45
C THR A 285 -39.41 16.95 76.58
N ASN A 286 -40.72 16.94 76.33
CA ASN A 286 -41.76 17.26 77.31
C ASN A 286 -42.15 16.06 78.19
N ARG A 287 -41.62 14.86 77.92
CA ARG A 287 -41.69 13.78 78.91
C ARG A 287 -40.73 14.14 80.02
N TYR A 288 -41.30 14.43 81.18
CA TYR A 288 -40.55 14.41 82.42
C TYR A 288 -39.82 13.07 82.52
N THR A 289 -38.53 13.13 82.83
CA THR A 289 -37.85 11.95 83.36
C THR A 289 -38.58 11.48 84.61
N LYS A 290 -38.46 10.20 84.96
CA LYS A 290 -39.12 9.66 86.16
C LYS A 290 -38.85 10.54 87.39
N THR A 291 -37.61 11.02 87.53
CA THR A 291 -37.17 11.92 88.60
C THR A 291 -37.90 13.26 88.58
N GLU A 292 -38.05 13.93 87.43
CA GLU A 292 -38.76 15.22 87.36
C GLU A 292 -40.27 15.06 87.56
N ALA A 293 -40.85 13.94 87.13
CA ALA A 293 -42.25 13.62 87.39
C ALA A 293 -42.48 13.39 88.90
N ASP A 294 -41.57 12.66 89.56
CA ASP A 294 -41.59 12.43 91.00
C ASP A 294 -41.42 13.77 91.76
N GLU A 295 -40.53 14.67 91.31
CA GLU A 295 -40.35 16.00 91.89
C GLU A 295 -41.57 16.93 91.69
N ALA A 296 -42.17 16.93 90.49
CA ALA A 296 -43.38 17.70 90.20
C ALA A 296 -44.58 17.19 91.02
N PHE A 297 -44.68 15.87 91.22
CA PHE A 297 -45.67 15.25 92.09
C PHE A 297 -45.45 15.68 93.55
N ILE A 298 -44.23 15.59 94.08
CA ILE A 298 -43.90 16.00 95.46
C ILE A 298 -44.19 17.48 95.68
N LYS A 299 -43.97 18.36 94.69
CA LYS A 299 -44.28 19.80 94.80
C LYS A 299 -45.77 20.12 94.84
N LYS A 300 -46.62 19.32 94.18
CA LYS A 300 -48.08 19.51 94.18
C LYS A 300 -48.76 18.79 95.33
N ALA A 301 -48.25 17.62 95.70
CA ALA A 301 -48.79 16.84 96.78
C ALA A 301 -48.52 17.54 98.12
N ALA A 302 -49.58 17.90 98.82
CA ALA A 302 -49.49 18.27 100.22
C ALA A 302 -49.58 17.00 101.05
N PHE A 303 -48.56 16.76 101.87
CA PHE A 303 -48.52 15.62 102.78
C PHE A 303 -48.83 16.11 104.19
N ALA A 304 -49.96 15.67 104.75
CA ALA A 304 -50.30 15.91 106.14
C ALA A 304 -50.34 14.57 106.89
N LEU A 305 -49.63 14.50 108.01
CA LEU A 305 -49.67 13.32 108.87
C LEU A 305 -50.62 13.56 110.04
N HIS A 306 -51.70 12.80 110.09
CA HIS A 306 -52.67 12.81 111.17
C HIS A 306 -52.50 11.52 111.99
N GLY A 307 -51.69 11.58 113.04
CA GLY A 307 -51.32 10.41 113.85
C GLY A 307 -50.49 9.41 113.04
N THR A 308 -51.06 8.24 112.74
CA THR A 308 -50.41 7.18 111.93
C THR A 308 -50.87 7.16 110.47
N THR A 309 -51.76 8.07 110.08
CA THR A 309 -52.33 8.13 108.72
C THR A 309 -51.69 9.27 107.95
N LEU A 310 -51.11 8.96 106.80
CA LEU A 310 -50.60 9.95 105.85
C LEU A 310 -51.72 10.30 104.86
N GLU A 311 -52.14 11.55 104.85
CA GLU A 311 -53.11 12.08 103.92
C GLU A 311 -52.36 12.82 102.80
N ILE A 312 -52.61 12.42 101.57
CA ILE A 312 -51.99 13.00 100.37
C ILE A 312 -53.08 13.73 99.60
N THR A 313 -52.97 15.04 99.52
CA THR A 313 -53.88 15.88 98.74
C THR A 313 -53.17 16.34 97.47
N LEU A 314 -53.75 16.02 96.31
CA LEU A 314 -53.21 16.35 94.98
C LEU A 314 -53.83 17.62 94.39
#